data_AF-A0A968VYM4-F1
#
_entry.id   AF-A0A968VYM4-F1
#
_cell.length_a   1.000
_cell.length_b   1.000
_cell.length_c   1.000
_cell.angle_alpha   90.00
_cell.angle_beta   90.00
_cell.angle_gamma   90.00
#
_symmetry.space_group_name_H-M   'P 1'
#
loop_
_entity.id
_entity.type
_entity.pdbx_description
1 polymer ?
#
loop_
_entity_poly.entity_id
_entity_poly.type
_entity_poly.pdbx_seq_one_letter_code
_entity_poly.pdbx_strand_id
1 'polypeptide(L)'
;MPQIFTTIETNITLKENKQLFSSGSINITYVPTAIYGNPYKTAISFFLAEVFYKALREHEQNLALYHFMKDTVMEIDHIPGLNTNIHLIKLLALSKFLGIQPKLDHSPSKAFFNLLTGSYQPDYYPQTCLPAALSIAFFDLAHNLDCKITKSQRNSLIEFLLMYLREHHFNFGEINSLQVLKQVFD
;
A
#
# COMPACT_ATOMS: atom_id res chain seq x y z
N MET A 1 18.99 -2.49 -17.99
CA MET A 1 18.04 -1.52 -17.38
C MET A 1 17.59 -2.09 -16.04
N PRO A 2 17.59 -1.30 -14.95
CA PRO A 2 17.03 -1.75 -13.68
C PRO A 2 15.52 -1.96 -13.83
N GLN A 3 15.04 -3.11 -13.34
CA GLN A 3 13.64 -3.52 -13.39
C GLN A 3 12.91 -3.07 -12.13
N ILE A 4 11.57 -3.08 -12.11
CA ILE A 4 10.79 -2.59 -10.95
C ILE A 4 11.18 -3.30 -9.65
N PHE A 5 11.44 -2.53 -8.59
CA PHE A 5 11.93 -3.03 -7.30
C PHE A 5 13.30 -3.74 -7.29
N THR A 6 14.11 -3.56 -8.34
CA THR A 6 15.56 -3.82 -8.22
C THR A 6 16.14 -2.91 -7.15
N THR A 7 16.78 -3.50 -6.13
CA THR A 7 17.46 -2.71 -5.09
C THR A 7 18.88 -2.41 -5.55
N ILE A 8 19.28 -1.15 -5.40
CA ILE A 8 20.62 -0.68 -5.74
C ILE A 8 21.23 0.08 -4.56
N GLU A 9 22.54 0.04 -4.48
CA GLU A 9 23.36 0.91 -3.66
C GLU A 9 24.16 1.82 -4.59
N THR A 10 24.18 3.12 -4.30
CA THR A 10 24.90 4.08 -5.14
C THR A 10 25.42 5.24 -4.31
N ASN A 11 26.60 5.73 -4.68
CA ASN A 11 27.18 6.93 -4.10
C ASN A 11 26.70 8.15 -4.89
N ILE A 12 26.06 9.09 -4.19
CA ILE A 12 25.48 10.28 -4.79
C ILE A 12 26.21 11.51 -4.28
N THR A 13 26.74 12.34 -5.18
CA THR A 13 27.31 13.64 -4.83
C THR A 13 26.25 14.73 -5.05
N LEU A 14 25.95 15.48 -4.00
CA LEU A 14 25.07 16.65 -4.05
C LEU A 14 25.89 17.87 -4.48
N LYS A 15 25.55 18.51 -5.61
CA LYS A 15 26.12 19.82 -5.97
C LYS A 15 25.24 20.95 -5.42
N GLU A 16 25.88 21.97 -4.85
CA GLU A 16 25.24 23.20 -4.35
C GLU A 16 24.66 24.02 -5.52
N ASN A 17 23.48 23.64 -6.01
CA ASN A 17 22.44 24.48 -6.65
C ASN A 17 21.28 23.65 -7.23
N LYS A 18 20.89 22.57 -6.52
CA LYS A 18 19.66 21.78 -6.68
C LYS A 18 19.44 21.08 -8.05
N GLN A 19 19.08 19.81 -7.94
CA GLN A 19 18.44 18.93 -8.96
C GLN A 19 19.31 18.06 -9.87
N LEU A 20 20.65 18.10 -9.81
CA LEU A 20 21.48 17.15 -10.57
C LEU A 20 22.38 16.32 -9.66
N PHE A 21 22.01 15.05 -9.54
CA PHE A 21 22.82 14.01 -8.95
C PHE A 21 23.76 13.47 -10.04
N SER A 22 25.08 13.54 -9.86
CA SER A 22 25.96 12.68 -10.65
C SER A 22 25.99 11.31 -9.96
N SER A 23 25.41 10.29 -10.59
CA SER A 23 25.48 8.93 -10.09
C SER A 23 26.93 8.45 -10.11
N GLY A 24 27.46 8.06 -8.96
CA GLY A 24 28.67 7.26 -8.88
C GLY A 24 28.44 5.84 -9.38
N SER A 25 29.26 4.88 -8.95
CA SER A 25 29.01 3.46 -9.21
C SER A 25 27.62 3.05 -8.70
N ILE A 26 26.92 2.22 -9.48
CA ILE A 26 25.65 1.59 -9.10
C ILE A 26 25.96 0.12 -8.84
N ASN A 27 25.73 -0.31 -7.61
CA ASN A 27 25.85 -1.70 -7.20
C ASN A 27 24.44 -2.27 -7.06
N ILE A 28 24.12 -3.30 -7.84
CA ILE A 28 22.83 -3.99 -7.70
C ILE A 28 22.93 -4.92 -6.50
N THR A 29 22.09 -4.73 -5.48
CA THR A 29 22.11 -5.52 -4.26
C THR A 29 21.03 -6.62 -4.24
N TYR A 30 19.97 -6.44 -5.03
CA TYR A 30 18.89 -7.42 -5.13
C TYR A 30 18.10 -7.26 -6.44
N VAL A 31 17.85 -8.38 -7.11
CA VAL A 31 16.98 -8.46 -8.30
C VAL A 31 15.86 -9.43 -7.98
N PRO A 32 14.60 -8.98 -7.90
CA PRO A 32 13.47 -9.88 -7.76
C PRO A 32 13.43 -10.85 -8.94
N THR A 33 13.01 -12.09 -8.75
CA THR A 33 12.95 -13.06 -9.87
C THR A 33 11.56 -13.66 -10.04
N ALA A 34 10.90 -13.98 -8.93
CA ALA A 34 9.56 -14.52 -8.92
C ALA A 34 8.48 -13.47 -9.23
N ILE A 35 8.73 -12.18 -8.94
CA ILE A 35 7.85 -11.08 -9.33
C ILE A 35 7.64 -11.10 -10.85
N TYR A 36 8.71 -11.20 -11.64
CA TYR A 36 8.63 -11.18 -13.11
C TYR A 36 8.09 -12.47 -13.72
N GLY A 37 8.23 -13.59 -13.02
CA GLY A 37 7.70 -14.89 -13.44
C GLY A 37 6.20 -15.08 -13.18
N ASN A 38 5.55 -14.16 -12.48
CA ASN A 38 4.15 -14.30 -12.07
C ASN A 38 3.36 -12.99 -12.31
N PRO A 39 2.32 -13.00 -13.16
CA PRO A 39 1.58 -11.80 -13.52
C PRO A 39 0.86 -11.16 -12.32
N TYR A 40 0.39 -11.94 -11.34
CA TYR A 40 -0.24 -11.42 -10.13
C TYR A 40 0.77 -10.68 -9.25
N LYS A 41 1.96 -11.26 -9.06
CA LYS A 41 3.05 -10.61 -8.31
C LYS A 41 3.51 -9.34 -9.00
N THR A 42 3.66 -9.38 -10.33
CA THR A 42 3.99 -8.21 -11.16
C THR A 42 2.97 -7.10 -10.97
N ALA A 43 1.67 -7.38 -11.12
CA ALA A 43 0.61 -6.39 -11.01
C ALA A 43 0.54 -5.75 -9.62
N ILE A 44 0.62 -6.56 -8.54
CA ILE A 44 0.71 -6.02 -7.17
C ILE A 44 1.96 -5.16 -7.00
N SER A 45 3.09 -5.56 -7.59
CA SER A 45 4.34 -4.82 -7.45
C SER A 45 4.28 -3.46 -8.12
N PHE A 46 3.73 -3.37 -9.34
CA PHE A 46 3.48 -2.08 -9.99
C PHE A 46 2.53 -1.21 -9.19
N PHE A 47 1.46 -1.80 -8.64
CA PHE A 47 0.51 -1.07 -7.80
C PHE A 47 1.19 -0.47 -6.56
N LEU A 48 1.92 -1.30 -5.80
CA LEU A 48 2.59 -0.84 -4.59
C LEU A 48 3.73 0.15 -4.89
N ALA A 49 4.43 0.00 -6.01
CA ALA A 49 5.46 0.97 -6.41
C ALA A 49 4.87 2.36 -6.64
N GLU A 50 3.72 2.47 -7.33
CA GLU A 50 3.05 3.76 -7.51
C GLU A 50 2.56 4.32 -6.18
N VAL A 51 1.93 3.50 -5.34
CA VAL A 51 1.49 3.89 -3.99
C VAL A 51 2.67 4.41 -3.15
N PHE A 52 3.78 3.67 -3.11
CA PHE A 52 4.98 4.06 -2.36
C PHE A 52 5.59 5.34 -2.89
N TYR A 53 5.67 5.49 -4.22
CA TYR A 53 6.15 6.73 -4.83
C TYR A 53 5.33 7.94 -4.40
N LYS A 54 3.99 7.81 -4.28
CA LYS A 54 3.11 8.90 -3.84
C LYS A 54 3.09 9.12 -2.33
N ALA A 55 3.39 8.07 -1.56
CA ALA A 55 3.54 8.14 -0.11
C ALA A 55 4.85 8.84 0.31
N LEU A 56 5.88 8.81 -0.54
CA LEU A 56 7.16 9.47 -0.28
C LEU A 56 7.04 10.97 -0.57
N ARG A 57 6.91 11.75 0.52
CA ARG A 57 6.70 13.20 0.43
C ARG A 57 7.95 14.03 0.75
N GLU A 58 8.81 13.52 1.62
CA GLU A 58 9.86 14.34 2.26
C GLU A 58 11.25 13.91 1.79
N HIS A 59 12.15 14.90 1.67
CA HIS A 59 13.58 14.66 1.49
C HIS A 59 14.27 14.21 2.79
N GLU A 60 13.51 14.06 3.88
CA GLU A 60 14.01 13.54 5.14
C GLU A 60 14.10 12.02 5.13
N GLN A 61 15.14 11.53 5.77
CA GLN A 61 15.41 10.10 5.85
C GLN A 61 14.38 9.41 6.75
N ASN A 62 13.55 8.56 6.17
CA ASN A 62 12.66 7.67 6.91
C ASN A 62 13.10 6.21 6.75
N LEU A 63 14.05 5.77 7.58
CA LEU A 63 14.58 4.41 7.54
C LEU A 63 13.49 3.36 7.79
N ALA A 64 12.55 3.63 8.69
CA ALA A 64 11.48 2.69 9.02
C ALA A 64 10.58 2.42 7.81
N LEU A 65 10.18 3.48 7.10
CA LEU A 65 9.40 3.38 5.86
C LEU A 65 10.21 2.69 4.75
N TYR A 66 11.49 3.01 4.61
CA TYR A 66 12.37 2.33 3.64
C TYR A 66 12.45 0.82 3.89
N HIS A 67 12.71 0.40 5.13
CA HIS A 67 12.75 -1.02 5.49
C HIS A 67 11.41 -1.69 5.23
N PHE A 68 10.29 -1.07 5.61
CA PHE A 68 8.96 -1.59 5.30
C PHE A 68 8.73 -1.80 3.80
N MET A 69 9.10 -0.84 2.96
CA MET A 69 8.97 -0.96 1.50
C MET A 69 9.86 -2.10 0.97
N LYS A 70 11.12 -2.16 1.39
CA LYS A 70 12.07 -3.21 1.00
C LYS A 70 11.57 -4.60 1.40
N ASP A 71 11.14 -4.75 2.65
CA ASP A 71 10.64 -6.02 3.19
C ASP A 71 9.35 -6.45 2.47
N THR A 72 8.47 -5.50 2.13
CA THR A 72 7.26 -5.77 1.34
C THR A 72 7.60 -6.35 -0.03
N VAL A 73 8.60 -5.79 -0.73
CA VAL A 73 9.06 -6.32 -2.02
C VAL A 73 9.60 -7.74 -1.85
N MET A 74 10.48 -7.93 -0.87
CA MET A 74 11.09 -9.24 -0.62
C MET A 74 10.02 -10.29 -0.30
N GLU A 75 9.02 -9.95 0.51
CA GLU A 75 7.92 -10.85 0.83
C GLU A 75 7.13 -11.26 -0.42
N ILE A 76 6.77 -10.31 -1.29
CA ILE A 76 6.04 -10.59 -2.54
C ILE A 76 6.87 -11.49 -3.46
N ASP A 77 8.18 -11.26 -3.56
CA ASP A 77 9.06 -12.08 -4.39
C ASP A 77 9.16 -13.51 -3.83
N HIS A 78 9.38 -13.69 -2.52
CA HIS A 78 9.69 -15.00 -1.96
C HIS A 78 8.47 -15.86 -1.62
N ILE A 79 7.27 -15.29 -1.44
CA ILE A 79 6.11 -16.08 -1.02
C ILE A 79 5.67 -17.07 -2.11
N PRO A 80 5.60 -18.39 -1.86
CA PRO A 80 5.24 -19.38 -2.89
C PRO A 80 3.79 -19.24 -3.38
N GLY A 81 2.88 -18.84 -2.49
CA GLY A 81 1.47 -18.55 -2.79
C GLY A 81 1.12 -17.12 -2.38
N LEU A 82 0.69 -16.30 -3.34
CA LEU A 82 0.38 -14.90 -3.07
C LEU A 82 -0.99 -14.79 -2.38
N ASN A 83 -1.01 -14.26 -1.15
CA ASN A 83 -2.26 -13.90 -0.52
C ASN A 83 -2.97 -12.82 -1.36
N THR A 84 -4.18 -13.11 -1.83
CA THR A 84 -4.93 -12.19 -2.70
C THR A 84 -5.25 -10.84 -2.05
N ASN A 85 -5.17 -10.73 -0.72
CA ASN A 85 -5.40 -9.52 0.05
C ASN A 85 -4.11 -8.78 0.41
N ILE A 86 -2.93 -9.26 -0.02
CA ILE A 86 -1.64 -8.70 0.41
C ILE A 86 -1.54 -7.20 0.15
N HIS A 87 -2.00 -6.71 -1.00
CA HIS A 87 -1.98 -5.28 -1.31
C HIS A 87 -2.82 -4.46 -0.33
N LEU A 88 -4.00 -4.94 0.08
CA LEU A 88 -4.82 -4.28 1.10
C LEU A 88 -4.09 -4.22 2.45
N ILE A 89 -3.48 -5.35 2.85
CA ILE A 89 -2.68 -5.46 4.08
C ILE A 89 -1.52 -4.46 4.05
N LYS A 90 -0.83 -4.33 2.91
CA LYS A 90 0.28 -3.38 2.76
C LYS A 90 -0.18 -1.92 2.79
N LEU A 91 -1.35 -1.57 2.24
CA LEU A 91 -1.91 -0.22 2.38
C LEU A 91 -2.24 0.12 3.84
N LEU A 92 -2.85 -0.82 4.56
CA LEU A 92 -3.11 -0.66 5.99
C LEU A 92 -1.82 -0.50 6.79
N ALA A 93 -0.81 -1.34 6.54
CA ALA A 93 0.48 -1.22 7.19
C ALA A 93 1.17 0.12 6.86
N LEU A 94 1.11 0.57 5.60
CA LEU A 94 1.65 1.85 5.15
C LEU A 94 1.05 3.02 5.94
N SER A 95 -0.25 3.00 6.23
CA SER A 95 -0.93 4.06 6.99
C SER A 95 -0.28 4.33 8.37
N LYS A 96 0.28 3.28 9.00
CA LYS A 96 1.03 3.40 10.25
C LYS A 96 2.32 4.21 10.09
N PHE A 97 3.08 3.94 9.02
CA PHE A 97 4.33 4.67 8.73
C PHE A 97 4.07 6.11 8.31
N LEU A 98 2.88 6.39 7.79
CA LEU A 98 2.43 7.74 7.44
C LEU A 98 1.77 8.48 8.62
N GLY A 99 1.66 7.87 9.80
CA GLY A 99 1.07 8.48 10.99
C GLY A 99 -0.46 8.64 10.94
N ILE A 100 -1.14 7.98 10.00
CA ILE A 100 -2.58 8.09 9.74
C ILE A 100 -3.28 6.74 9.94
N GLN A 101 -2.84 5.97 10.93
CA GLN A 101 -3.36 4.63 11.18
C GLN A 101 -4.85 4.66 11.54
N PRO A 102 -5.71 3.85 10.86
CA PRO A 102 -7.09 3.66 11.25
C PRO A 102 -7.23 3.21 12.70
N LYS A 103 -8.21 3.75 13.42
CA LYS A 103 -8.65 3.23 14.72
C LYS A 103 -9.53 2.00 14.49
N LEU A 104 -9.02 0.85 14.90
CA LEU A 104 -9.68 -0.44 14.71
C LEU A 104 -10.45 -0.83 15.96
N ASP A 105 -11.48 -0.05 16.31
CA ASP A 105 -12.30 -0.20 17.52
C ASP A 105 -13.74 -0.67 17.23
N HIS A 106 -13.89 -1.54 16.23
CA HIS A 106 -15.18 -2.12 15.84
C HIS A 106 -15.85 -2.83 17.01
N SER A 107 -17.16 -2.59 17.17
CA SER A 107 -17.99 -3.26 18.17
C SER A 107 -19.45 -3.23 17.74
N PRO A 108 -20.36 -4.00 18.38
CA PRO A 108 -21.78 -3.96 18.06
C PRO A 108 -22.42 -2.56 18.16
N SER A 109 -21.88 -1.67 19.00
CA SER A 109 -22.32 -0.28 19.11
C SER A 109 -21.60 0.68 18.15
N LYS A 110 -20.56 0.23 17.44
CA LYS A 110 -19.79 0.99 16.45
C LYS A 110 -19.58 0.13 15.19
N ALA A 111 -20.64 -0.02 14.41
CA ALA A 111 -20.68 -0.97 13.30
C ALA A 111 -20.11 -0.43 11.98
N PHE A 112 -19.88 0.88 11.87
CA PHE A 112 -19.52 1.52 10.59
C PHE A 112 -18.18 2.23 10.70
N PHE A 113 -17.21 1.87 9.85
CA PHE A 113 -15.95 2.60 9.75
C PHE A 113 -16.13 3.85 8.90
N ASN A 114 -15.78 5.01 9.46
CA ASN A 114 -15.91 6.31 8.79
C ASN A 114 -14.56 6.76 8.22
N LEU A 115 -14.56 7.04 6.92
CA LEU A 115 -13.45 7.56 6.14
C LEU A 115 -12.80 8.80 6.76
N LEU A 116 -13.61 9.78 7.16
CA LEU A 116 -13.14 11.09 7.58
C LEU A 116 -12.56 11.06 9.00
N THR A 117 -13.19 10.32 9.91
CA THR A 117 -12.72 10.22 11.29
C THR A 117 -11.64 9.16 11.47
N GLY A 118 -11.52 8.23 10.53
CA GLY A 118 -10.63 7.07 10.60
C GLY A 118 -10.96 6.15 11.77
N SER A 119 -12.24 6.03 12.14
CA SER A 119 -12.69 5.23 13.28
C SER A 119 -14.06 4.61 13.06
N TYR A 120 -14.40 3.62 13.89
CA TYR A 120 -15.74 3.06 13.91
C TYR A 120 -16.72 3.96 14.67
N GLN A 121 -17.97 4.01 14.22
CA GLN A 121 -19.04 4.79 14.83
C GLN A 121 -20.42 4.12 14.72
N PRO A 122 -21.41 4.54 15.54
CA PRO A 122 -22.75 3.95 15.53
C PRO A 122 -23.57 4.33 14.30
N ASP A 123 -23.47 5.59 13.86
CA ASP A 123 -24.33 6.14 12.80
C ASP A 123 -23.74 5.89 11.41
N TYR A 124 -24.60 5.45 10.49
CA TYR A 124 -24.24 5.19 9.11
C TYR A 124 -24.46 6.41 8.22
N TYR A 125 -23.39 6.87 7.55
CA TYR A 125 -23.44 7.92 6.54
C TYR A 125 -22.92 7.35 5.21
N PRO A 126 -23.78 7.08 4.21
CA PRO A 126 -23.38 6.37 2.99
C PRO A 126 -22.21 6.98 2.21
N GLN A 127 -22.01 8.30 2.32
CA GLN A 127 -20.95 9.01 1.59
C GLN A 127 -19.56 8.84 2.22
N THR A 128 -19.49 8.52 3.52
CA THR A 128 -18.24 8.49 4.27
C THR A 128 -18.01 7.18 5.00
N CYS A 129 -19.05 6.37 5.20
CA CYS A 129 -18.96 5.13 5.96
C CYS A 129 -18.94 3.91 5.03
N LEU A 130 -18.10 2.94 5.39
CA LEU A 130 -18.28 1.58 4.89
C LEU A 130 -19.60 1.00 5.44
N PRO A 131 -20.42 0.33 4.59
CA PRO A 131 -21.53 -0.49 5.07
C PRO A 131 -21.06 -1.52 6.10
N ALA A 132 -21.95 -1.99 6.98
CA ALA A 132 -21.58 -2.88 8.09
C ALA A 132 -20.78 -4.12 7.66
N ALA A 133 -21.19 -4.79 6.59
CA ALA A 133 -20.49 -5.97 6.08
C ALA A 133 -19.05 -5.67 5.59
N LEU A 134 -18.82 -4.51 4.97
CA LEU A 134 -17.49 -4.07 4.58
C LEU A 134 -16.68 -3.56 5.77
N SER A 135 -17.33 -2.93 6.75
CA SER A 135 -16.71 -2.50 8.01
C SER A 135 -16.16 -3.68 8.81
N ILE A 136 -16.89 -4.81 8.84
CA ILE A 136 -16.42 -6.07 9.41
C ILE A 136 -15.26 -6.64 8.61
N ALA A 137 -15.39 -6.73 7.28
CA ALA A 137 -14.30 -7.23 6.42
C ALA A 137 -13.01 -6.39 6.56
N PHE A 138 -13.15 -5.06 6.72
CA PHE A 138 -12.04 -4.15 6.98
C PHE A 138 -11.40 -4.39 8.35
N PHE A 139 -12.21 -4.66 9.37
CA PHE A 139 -11.72 -5.01 10.70
C PHE A 139 -10.94 -6.34 10.68
N ASP A 140 -11.51 -7.36 10.03
CA ASP A 140 -10.92 -8.69 9.90
C ASP A 140 -9.61 -8.64 9.11
N LEU A 141 -9.55 -7.85 8.03
CA LEU A 141 -8.33 -7.62 7.25
C LEU A 141 -7.16 -7.17 8.12
N ALA A 142 -7.43 -6.34 9.13
CA ALA A 142 -6.39 -5.77 9.97
C ALA A 142 -5.92 -6.71 11.09
N HIS A 143 -6.71 -7.73 11.44
CA HIS A 143 -6.43 -8.62 12.58
C HIS A 143 -6.17 -10.08 12.18
N ASN A 144 -6.63 -10.49 11.00
CA ASN A 144 -6.55 -11.85 10.52
C ASN A 144 -6.01 -11.86 9.07
N LEU A 145 -4.73 -12.23 8.93
CA LEU A 145 -4.07 -12.31 7.63
C LEU A 145 -4.71 -13.35 6.69
N ASP A 146 -5.41 -14.34 7.25
CA ASP A 146 -6.11 -15.40 6.51
C ASP A 146 -7.61 -15.10 6.33
N CYS A 147 -8.03 -13.85 6.58
CA CYS A 147 -9.43 -13.46 6.40
C CYS A 147 -9.91 -13.72 4.96
N LYS A 148 -11.10 -14.31 4.85
CA LYS A 148 -11.72 -14.61 3.56
C LYS A 148 -12.50 -13.39 3.08
N ILE A 149 -11.82 -12.55 2.32
CA ILE A 149 -12.42 -11.40 1.64
C ILE A 149 -12.82 -11.83 0.22
N THR A 150 -14.09 -11.66 -0.13
CA THR A 150 -14.56 -11.94 -1.48
C THR A 150 -13.96 -10.94 -2.48
N LYS A 151 -13.94 -11.31 -3.77
CA LYS A 151 -13.47 -10.42 -4.85
C LYS A 151 -14.16 -9.06 -4.84
N SER A 152 -15.49 -9.04 -4.66
CA SER A 152 -16.29 -7.81 -4.60
C SER A 152 -15.93 -6.94 -3.39
N GLN A 153 -15.78 -7.56 -2.20
CA GLN A 153 -15.34 -6.84 -1.00
C GLN A 153 -13.92 -6.29 -1.19
N ARG A 154 -13.00 -7.07 -1.74
CA ARG A 154 -11.62 -6.64 -2.00
C ARG A 154 -11.56 -5.43 -2.93
N ASN A 155 -12.34 -5.45 -4.02
CA ASN A 155 -12.44 -4.32 -4.95
C ASN A 155 -13.03 -3.07 -4.29
N SER A 156 -13.99 -3.23 -3.38
CA SER A 156 -14.56 -2.11 -2.62
C SER A 156 -13.57 -1.56 -1.58
N LEU A 157 -12.86 -2.46 -0.87
CA LEU A 157 -11.91 -2.09 0.17
C LEU A 157 -10.64 -1.43 -0.39
N ILE A 158 -10.15 -1.84 -1.58
CA ILE A 158 -9.00 -1.17 -2.18
C ILE A 158 -9.34 0.26 -2.59
N GLU A 159 -10.53 0.49 -3.14
CA GLU A 159 -11.01 1.85 -3.46
C GLU A 159 -11.13 2.69 -2.20
N PHE A 160 -11.78 2.14 -1.16
CA PHE A 160 -11.93 2.80 0.12
C PHE A 160 -10.59 3.16 0.77
N LEU A 161 -9.63 2.23 0.79
CA LEU A 161 -8.30 2.47 1.36
C LEU A 161 -7.52 3.56 0.60
N LEU A 162 -7.63 3.61 -0.72
CA LEU A 162 -7.03 4.68 -1.50
C LEU A 162 -7.71 6.02 -1.27
N MET A 163 -9.04 6.05 -1.10
CA MET A 163 -9.74 7.26 -0.66
C MET A 163 -9.25 7.70 0.72
N TYR A 164 -9.12 6.77 1.66
CA TYR A 164 -8.61 7.04 3.01
C TYR A 164 -7.20 7.63 2.98
N LEU A 165 -6.29 7.04 2.18
CA LEU A 165 -4.95 7.60 2.01
C LEU A 165 -4.99 9.00 1.41
N ARG A 166 -5.88 9.30 0.45
CA ARG A 166 -6.01 10.66 -0.12
C ARG A 166 -6.55 11.68 0.87
N GLU A 167 -7.54 11.30 1.67
CA GLU A 167 -8.13 12.20 2.67
C GLU A 167 -7.16 12.53 3.80
N HIS A 168 -6.34 11.56 4.22
CA HIS A 168 -5.47 11.72 5.39
C HIS A 168 -4.01 12.04 5.03
N HIS A 169 -3.57 11.80 3.79
CA HIS A 169 -2.22 12.11 3.32
C HIS A 169 -2.23 13.16 2.19
N PHE A 170 -1.70 14.34 2.50
CA PHE A 170 -1.64 15.46 1.56
C PHE A 170 -0.97 15.09 0.23
N ASN A 171 -1.56 15.54 -0.88
CA ASN A 171 -1.08 15.32 -2.25
C ASN A 171 -0.86 13.85 -2.66
N PHE A 172 -1.54 12.88 -2.03
CA PHE A 172 -1.43 11.48 -2.43
C PHE A 172 -1.90 11.24 -3.88
N GLY A 173 -2.92 11.96 -4.36
CA GLY A 173 -3.38 11.89 -5.75
C GLY A 173 -4.00 10.54 -6.16
N GLU A 174 -4.27 10.39 -7.46
CA GLU A 174 -4.87 9.16 -8.02
C GLU A 174 -3.83 8.06 -8.29
N ILE A 175 -4.25 6.79 -8.26
CA ILE A 175 -3.39 5.63 -8.54
C ILE A 175 -3.87 4.99 -9.84
N ASN A 176 -3.07 5.14 -10.90
CA ASN A 176 -3.43 4.70 -12.25
C ASN A 176 -3.30 3.18 -12.41
N SER A 177 -2.35 2.59 -11.71
CA SER A 177 -2.09 1.14 -11.70
C SER A 177 -3.23 0.31 -11.09
N LEU A 178 -4.20 0.94 -10.41
CA LEU A 178 -5.35 0.25 -9.83
C LEU A 178 -6.19 -0.50 -10.88
N GLN A 179 -6.39 0.09 -12.06
CA GLN A 179 -7.19 -0.56 -13.11
C GLN A 179 -6.51 -1.82 -13.64
N VAL A 180 -5.19 -1.77 -13.82
CA VAL A 180 -4.39 -2.93 -14.22
C VAL A 180 -4.45 -4.01 -13.14
N LEU A 181 -4.34 -3.62 -11.86
CA LEU A 181 -4.44 -4.56 -10.76
C LEU A 181 -5.81 -5.26 -10.76
N LYS A 182 -6.92 -4.52 -10.90
CA LYS A 182 -8.26 -5.12 -10.94
C LYS A 182 -8.41 -6.11 -12.09
N GLN A 183 -7.94 -5.76 -13.29
CA GLN A 183 -8.00 -6.64 -14.46
C GLN A 183 -7.23 -7.96 -14.29
N VAL A 184 -6.09 -7.94 -13.60
CA VAL A 184 -5.31 -9.16 -13.36
C VAL A 184 -5.96 -10.06 -12.30
N PHE A 185 -6.67 -9.47 -11.34
CA PHE A 185 -7.43 -10.18 -10.32
C PHE A 185 -8.89 -10.43 -10.73
N ASP A 186 -9.24 -10.12 -11.99
CA ASP A 186 -10.57 -10.34 -12.55
C ASP A 186 -10.77 -11.74 -13.11
#